data_AF-A0A7R9HH80-F1
#
_entry.id   AF-A0A7R9HH80-F1
#
_cell.length_a   1.000
_cell.length_b   1.000
_cell.length_c   1.000
_cell.angle_alpha   90.00
_cell.angle_beta   90.00
_cell.angle_gamma   90.00
#
_symmetry.space_group_name_H-M   'P 1'
#
loop_
_entity.id
_entity.type
_entity.pdbx_description
1 polymer ?
#
loop_
_entity_poly.entity_id
_entity_poly.type
_entity_poly.pdbx_seq_one_letter_code
_entity_poly.pdbx_strand_id
1 'polypeptide(L)'
;IAVEAVSNIRTVAGLGTEKTFHDNYMMELQPAHIIALRNSHFRALVYGLATSISYFAFSACMYYGGQLVEQEGIPYADVFKVSQALIFGTSSIANALAFAPNFRKGLVAASKIFQLLDRKPRITDPKGFPDDKWVSNR
;
A
#
# COMPACT_ATOMS: atom_id res chain seq x y z
N ILE A 1 -16.86 -3.85 -15.37
CA ILE A 1 -16.59 -4.91 -16.39
C ILE A 1 -16.17 -6.24 -15.76
N ALA A 2 -14.95 -6.41 -15.21
CA ALA A 2 -14.51 -7.71 -14.69
C ALA A 2 -15.37 -8.25 -13.52
N VAL A 3 -15.70 -7.40 -12.55
CA VAL A 3 -16.54 -7.78 -11.39
C VAL A 3 -17.98 -8.12 -11.82
N GLU A 4 -18.52 -7.42 -12.82
CA GLU A 4 -19.88 -7.62 -13.33
C GLU A 4 -19.99 -8.86 -14.23
N ALA A 5 -18.93 -9.19 -14.98
CA ALA A 5 -18.86 -10.41 -15.79
C ALA A 5 -18.74 -11.67 -14.92
N VAL A 6 -17.96 -11.60 -13.84
CA VAL A 6 -17.82 -12.71 -12.89
C VAL A 6 -19.11 -12.95 -12.10
N SER A 7 -19.85 -11.89 -11.72
CA SER A 7 -21.13 -12.05 -11.00
C SER A 7 -22.25 -12.66 -11.87
N ASN A 8 -22.19 -12.49 -13.19
CA ASN A 8 -23.20 -12.96 -14.14
C ASN A 8 -22.67 -14.04 -15.11
N ILE A 9 -21.70 -14.86 -14.66
CA ILE A 9 -21.00 -15.84 -15.52
C ILE A 9 -21.95 -16.83 -16.22
N ARG A 10 -23.06 -17.23 -15.58
CA ARG A 10 -24.10 -18.09 -16.18
C ARG A 10 -24.84 -17.42 -17.34
N THR A 11 -25.08 -16.11 -17.23
CA THR A 11 -25.74 -15.31 -18.28
C THR A 11 -24.79 -15.06 -19.44
N VAL A 12 -23.51 -14.80 -19.15
CA VAL A 12 -22.48 -14.57 -20.18
C VAL A 12 -22.21 -15.84 -21.00
N ALA A 13 -22.09 -16.99 -20.33
CA ALA A 13 -21.93 -18.30 -20.98
C ALA A 13 -23.19 -18.72 -21.75
N GLY A 14 -24.39 -18.46 -21.20
CA GLY A 14 -25.66 -18.76 -21.86
C GLY A 14 -25.92 -17.94 -23.12
N LEU A 15 -25.37 -16.73 -23.21
CA LEU A 15 -25.46 -15.86 -24.39
C LEU A 15 -24.25 -16.01 -25.34
N GLY A 16 -23.24 -16.82 -25.00
CA GLY A 16 -22.03 -16.99 -25.82
C GLY A 16 -21.24 -15.69 -26.05
N THR A 17 -21.38 -14.70 -25.16
CA THR A 17 -20.79 -13.34 -25.31
C THR A 17 -19.41 -13.20 -24.67
N GLU A 18 -18.77 -14.32 -24.31
CA GLU A 18 -17.49 -14.37 -23.62
C GLU A 18 -16.39 -13.63 -24.39
N LYS A 19 -16.37 -13.77 -25.72
CA LYS A 19 -15.39 -13.10 -26.59
C LYS A 19 -15.53 -11.58 -26.56
N THR A 20 -16.76 -11.07 -26.59
CA THR A 20 -17.04 -9.62 -26.50
C THR A 20 -16.64 -9.04 -25.15
N PHE A 21 -16.90 -9.75 -24.05
CA PHE A 21 -16.46 -9.33 -22.72
C PHE A 21 -14.94 -9.39 -22.56
N HIS A 22 -14.29 -10.40 -23.13
CA HIS A 22 -12.84 -10.52 -23.17
C HIS A 22 -12.20 -9.35 -23.94
N ASP A 23 -12.71 -9.02 -25.12
CA ASP A 23 -12.17 -7.95 -25.96
C ASP A 23 -12.36 -6.57 -25.30
N ASN A 24 -13.52 -6.33 -24.66
CA ASN A 24 -13.75 -5.12 -23.86
C ASN A 24 -12.82 -5.03 -22.64
N TYR A 25 -12.54 -6.17 -21.98
CA TYR A 25 -11.60 -6.21 -20.87
C TYR A 25 -10.17 -5.92 -21.31
N MET A 26 -9.72 -6.51 -22.43
CA MET A 26 -8.40 -6.23 -23.01
C MET A 26 -8.26 -4.77 -23.43
N MET A 27 -9.30 -4.19 -24.03
CA MET A 27 -9.33 -2.79 -24.44
C MET A 27 -9.16 -1.84 -23.26
N GLU A 28 -9.82 -2.12 -22.14
CA GLU A 28 -9.70 -1.31 -20.92
C GLU A 28 -8.37 -1.52 -20.19
N LEU A 29 -7.79 -2.72 -20.29
CA LEU A 29 -6.52 -3.07 -19.63
C LEU A 29 -5.30 -2.48 -20.35
N GLN A 30 -5.35 -2.35 -21.67
CA GLN A 30 -4.25 -1.85 -22.50
C GLN A 30 -3.75 -0.44 -22.10
N PRO A 31 -4.61 0.59 -21.89
CA PRO A 31 -4.15 1.89 -21.42
C PRO A 31 -3.58 1.82 -20.00
N ALA A 32 -4.19 1.04 -19.10
CA ALA A 32 -3.68 0.84 -17.74
C ALA A 32 -2.30 0.19 -17.74
N HIS A 33 -2.05 -0.75 -18.64
CA HIS A 33 -0.77 -1.43 -18.80
C HIS A 33 0.34 -0.48 -19.26
N ILE A 34 0.07 0.37 -20.25
CA ILE A 34 1.05 1.37 -20.74
C ILE A 34 1.38 2.39 -19.64
N ILE A 35 0.37 2.85 -18.91
CA ILE A 35 0.56 3.76 -17.78
C ILE A 35 1.39 3.07 -16.68
N ALA A 36 1.10 1.81 -16.37
CA ALA A 36 1.85 1.03 -15.39
C ALA A 36 3.32 0.89 -15.78
N LEU A 37 3.63 0.58 -17.05
CA LEU A 37 5.00 0.50 -17.57
C LEU A 37 5.74 1.84 -17.46
N ARG A 38 5.11 2.96 -17.86
CA ARG A 38 5.73 4.28 -17.71
C ARG A 38 5.99 4.63 -16.25
N ASN A 39 5.01 4.33 -15.39
CA ASN A 39 5.11 4.59 -13.96
C ASN A 39 6.15 3.69 -13.29
N SER A 40 6.34 2.45 -13.74
CA SER A 40 7.35 1.54 -13.18
C SER A 40 8.76 2.05 -13.45
N HIS A 41 9.04 2.55 -14.66
CA HIS A 41 10.35 3.15 -14.95
C HIS A 41 10.64 4.37 -14.09
N PHE A 42 9.67 5.28 -13.95
CA PHE A 42 9.83 6.45 -13.10
C PHE A 42 10.02 6.08 -11.63
N ARG A 43 9.21 5.14 -11.11
CA ARG A 43 9.34 4.63 -9.74
C ARG A 43 10.69 3.96 -9.50
N ALA A 44 11.18 3.18 -10.45
CA ALA A 44 12.48 2.52 -10.36
C ALA A 44 13.63 3.54 -10.31
N LEU A 45 13.58 4.59 -11.14
CA LEU A 45 14.57 5.66 -11.14
C LEU A 45 14.58 6.40 -9.80
N VAL A 46 13.40 6.83 -9.34
CA VAL A 46 13.27 7.53 -8.05
C VAL A 46 13.76 6.66 -6.90
N TYR A 47 13.40 5.38 -6.88
CA TYR A 47 13.86 4.43 -5.87
C TYR A 47 15.38 4.24 -5.91
N GLY A 48 15.95 4.04 -7.10
CA GLY A 48 17.39 3.89 -7.27
C GLY A 48 18.17 5.11 -6.80
N LEU A 49 17.71 6.32 -7.17
CA LEU A 49 18.31 7.58 -6.70
C LEU A 49 18.22 7.72 -5.18
N ALA A 50 17.04 7.45 -4.60
CA ALA A 50 16.85 7.53 -3.15
C ALA A 50 17.79 6.59 -2.40
N THR A 51 17.92 5.33 -2.85
CA THR A 51 18.85 4.37 -2.23
C THR A 51 20.31 4.78 -2.41
N SER A 52 20.67 5.33 -3.57
CA SER A 52 22.05 5.75 -3.86
C SER A 52 22.48 6.91 -2.95
N ILE A 53 21.60 7.89 -2.71
CA ILE A 53 21.88 9.02 -1.82
C ILE A 53 22.20 8.54 -0.40
N SER A 54 21.50 7.52 0.11
CA SER A 54 21.80 6.94 1.43
C SER A 54 23.20 6.31 1.49
N TYR A 55 23.63 5.62 0.43
CA TYR A 55 24.99 5.08 0.35
C TYR A 55 26.06 6.17 0.24
N PHE A 56 25.80 7.25 -0.52
CA PHE A 56 26.70 8.39 -0.58
C PHE A 56 26.84 9.09 0.78
N ALA A 57 25.74 9.26 1.52
CA ALA A 57 25.77 9.82 2.87
C ALA A 57 26.60 8.94 3.82
N PHE A 58 26.43 7.61 3.76
CA PHE A 58 27.23 6.68 4.56
C PHE A 58 28.73 6.74 4.20
N SER A 59 29.04 6.79 2.90
CA SER A 59 30.42 6.96 2.42
C SER A 59 31.06 8.26 2.93
N ALA A 60 30.33 9.38 2.86
CA ALA A 60 30.79 10.66 3.37
C ALA A 60 31.03 10.64 4.89
N CYS A 61 30.13 10.00 5.65
CA CYS A 61 30.32 9.80 7.09
C CYS A 61 31.56 8.95 7.40
N MET A 62 31.81 7.88 6.65
CA MET A 62 32.99 7.05 6.84
C MET A 62 34.29 7.76 6.44
N TYR A 63 34.28 8.53 5.35
CA TYR A 63 35.43 9.33 4.93
C TYR A 63 35.82 10.34 6.02
N TYR A 64 34.85 11.11 6.51
CA TYR A 64 35.08 12.05 7.60
C TYR A 64 35.46 11.34 8.91
N GLY A 65 34.82 10.21 9.22
CA GLY A 65 35.14 9.39 10.38
C GLY A 65 36.58 8.87 10.35
N GLY A 66 37.09 8.45 9.18
CA GLY A 66 38.48 8.06 9.00
C GLY A 66 39.46 9.20 9.24
N GLN A 67 39.15 10.40 8.73
CA GLN A 67 39.96 11.60 8.95
C GLN A 67 40.00 12.00 10.44
N LEU A 68 38.90 11.80 11.17
CA LEU A 68 38.83 12.06 12.61
C LEU A 68 39.70 11.09 13.43
N VAL A 69 39.76 9.81 13.02
CA VAL A 69 40.65 8.81 13.62
C VAL A 69 42.12 9.21 13.42
N GLU A 70 42.48 9.72 12.24
CA GLU A 70 43.85 10.15 11.93
C GLU A 70 44.25 11.43 12.68
N GLN A 71 43.36 12.42 12.76
CA GLN A 71 43.67 13.75 13.33
C GLN A 71 43.55 13.81 14.86
N GLU A 72 42.52 13.20 15.44
CA GLU A 72 42.22 13.29 16.88
C GLU A 72 42.57 12.00 17.64
N GLY A 73 43.03 10.95 16.96
CA GLY A 73 43.42 9.68 17.59
C GLY A 73 42.23 8.92 18.21
N ILE A 74 41.00 9.25 17.80
CA ILE A 74 39.80 8.57 18.29
C ILE A 74 39.83 7.09 17.85
N PRO A 75 39.49 6.13 18.73
CA PRO A 75 39.44 4.73 18.35
C PRO A 75 38.41 4.50 17.22
N TYR A 76 38.81 3.77 16.18
CA TYR A 76 37.90 3.38 15.09
C TYR A 76 36.62 2.67 15.62
N ALA A 77 36.75 1.92 16.71
CA ALA A 77 35.63 1.26 17.38
C ALA A 77 34.52 2.23 17.81
N ASP A 78 34.88 3.44 18.28
CA ASP A 78 33.91 4.43 18.74
C ASP A 78 33.21 5.11 17.57
N VAL A 79 33.96 5.44 16.51
CA VAL A 79 33.40 5.98 15.26
C VAL A 79 32.42 4.99 14.62
N PHE A 80 32.78 3.70 14.58
CA PHE A 80 31.91 2.64 14.10
C PHE A 80 30.66 2.48 14.96
N LYS A 81 30.80 2.50 16.30
CA LYS A 81 29.66 2.44 17.24
C LYS A 81 28.65 3.55 17.00
N VAL A 82 29.13 4.80 16.91
CA VAL A 82 28.26 5.98 16.71
C VAL A 82 27.57 5.89 15.35
N SER A 83 28.30 5.49 14.31
CA SER A 83 27.74 5.34 12.96
C SER A 83 26.63 4.28 12.91
N GLN A 84 26.85 3.12 13.51
CA GLN A 84 25.85 2.06 13.58
C GLN A 84 24.63 2.47 14.41
N ALA A 85 24.84 3.10 15.57
CA ALA A 85 23.75 3.60 16.41
C ALA A 85 22.88 4.62 15.65
N LEU A 86 23.51 5.50 14.86
CA LEU A 86 22.80 6.47 14.03
C LEU A 86 21.97 5.80 12.93
N ILE A 87 22.53 4.80 12.24
CA ILE A 87 21.81 4.04 11.19
C ILE A 87 20.60 3.33 11.79
N PHE A 88 20.79 2.54 12.85
CA PHE A 88 19.70 1.80 13.49
C PHE A 88 18.63 2.73 14.08
N GLY A 89 19.03 3.84 14.69
CA GLY A 89 18.12 4.85 15.20
C GLY A 89 17.28 5.48 14.08
N THR A 90 17.93 5.89 13.00
CA THR A 90 17.26 6.48 11.83
C THR A 90 16.31 5.48 11.17
N SER A 91 16.72 4.22 10.99
CA SER A 91 15.86 3.17 10.42
C SER A 91 14.64 2.88 11.31
N SER A 92 14.79 2.90 12.63
CA SER A 92 13.66 2.71 13.57
C SER A 92 12.65 3.85 13.45
N ILE A 93 13.13 5.10 13.40
CA ILE A 93 12.28 6.28 13.20
C ILE A 93 11.59 6.23 11.83
N ALA A 94 12.31 5.90 10.76
CA ALA A 94 11.76 5.79 9.41
C ALA A 94 10.64 4.75 9.34
N ASN A 95 10.82 3.58 9.97
CA ASN A 95 9.78 2.57 10.07
C ASN A 95 8.57 3.07 10.85
N ALA A 96 8.77 3.73 12.00
CA ALA A 96 7.69 4.31 12.78
C ALA A 96 6.89 5.35 11.97
N LEU A 97 7.58 6.22 11.21
CA LEU A 97 6.96 7.20 10.32
C LEU A 97 6.19 6.54 9.17
N ALA A 98 6.68 5.42 8.63
CA ALA A 98 5.98 4.67 7.59
C ALA A 98 4.64 4.07 8.07
N PHE A 99 4.48 3.83 9.38
CA PHE A 99 3.22 3.36 9.96
C PHE A 99 2.15 4.46 10.13
N ALA A 100 2.55 5.73 10.25
CA ALA A 100 1.63 6.85 10.46
C ALA A 100 0.46 6.93 9.45
N PRO A 101 0.65 6.82 8.13
CA PRO A 101 -0.47 6.87 7.18
C PRO A 101 -1.42 5.67 7.31
N ASN A 102 -0.92 4.50 7.70
CA ASN A 102 -1.76 3.32 7.90
C ASN A 102 -2.63 3.47 9.14
N PHE A 103 -2.07 4.00 10.22
CA PHE A 103 -2.83 4.34 11.43
C PHE A 103 -3.96 5.33 11.10
N ARG A 104 -3.65 6.40 10.35
CA ARG A 104 -4.64 7.38 9.90
C ARG A 104 -5.75 6.74 9.04
N LYS A 105 -5.40 5.85 8.12
CA LYS A 105 -6.40 5.11 7.31
C LYS A 105 -7.31 4.24 8.19
N GLY A 106 -6.77 3.60 9.22
CA GLY A 106 -7.54 2.82 10.19
C GLY A 106 -8.57 3.67 10.93
N LEU A 107 -8.17 4.85 11.43
CA LEU A 107 -9.09 5.79 12.08
C LEU A 107 -10.24 6.22 11.15
N VAL A 108 -9.93 6.52 9.88
CA VAL A 108 -10.94 6.89 8.89
C VAL A 108 -11.92 5.73 8.62
N ALA A 109 -11.41 4.50 8.52
CA ALA A 109 -12.27 3.32 8.32
C ALA A 109 -13.18 3.07 9.53
N ALA A 110 -12.65 3.15 10.74
CA ALA A 110 -13.43 3.01 11.97
C ALA A 110 -14.52 4.09 12.05
N SER A 111 -14.18 5.36 11.76
CA SER A 111 -15.15 6.46 11.72
C SER A 111 -16.30 6.19 10.75
N LYS A 112 -16.02 5.63 9.56
CA LYS A 112 -17.06 5.24 8.61
C LYS A 112 -17.97 4.14 9.15
N ILE A 113 -17.43 3.16 9.86
CA ILE A 113 -18.23 2.08 10.47
C ILE A 113 -19.17 2.65 11.54
N PHE A 114 -18.65 3.50 12.43
CA PHE A 114 -19.48 4.14 13.47
C PHE A 114 -20.55 5.05 12.86
N GLN A 115 -20.22 5.82 11.82
CA GLN A 115 -21.22 6.60 11.07
C GLN A 115 -22.31 5.72 10.45
N LEU A 116 -21.95 4.53 9.96
CA LEU A 116 -22.91 3.59 9.40
C LEU A 116 -23.82 3.00 10.50
N LEU A 117 -23.26 2.71 11.67
CA LEU A 117 -23.98 2.15 12.81
C LEU A 117 -24.95 3.16 13.45
N ASP A 118 -24.52 4.42 13.57
CA ASP A 118 -25.34 5.50 14.14
C ASP A 118 -26.40 6.03 13.17
N ARG A 119 -26.36 5.60 11.90
CA ARG A 119 -27.34 5.99 10.88
C ARG A 119 -28.71 5.40 11.22
N LYS A 120 -29.67 6.26 11.60
CA LYS A 120 -31.08 5.87 11.70
C LYS A 120 -31.66 5.60 10.30
N PRO A 121 -32.09 4.37 9.96
CA PRO A 121 -32.67 4.06 8.66
C PRO A 121 -34.07 4.68 8.52
N ARG A 122 -34.40 5.19 7.33
CA ARG A 122 -35.73 5.77 7.03
C ARG A 122 -36.83 4.72 6.90
N ILE A 123 -36.46 3.47 6.65
CA ILE A 123 -37.37 2.32 6.57
C ILE A 123 -36.89 1.35 7.64
N THR A 124 -37.73 1.06 8.62
CA THR A 124 -37.44 0.12 9.71
C THR A 124 -38.32 -1.09 9.53
N ASP A 125 -37.77 -2.28 9.78
CA ASP A 125 -38.58 -3.51 9.84
C ASP A 125 -39.61 -3.38 10.98
N PRO A 126 -40.89 -3.72 10.76
CA PRO A 126 -41.89 -3.65 11.81
C PRO A 126 -41.50 -4.58 12.97
N LYS A 127 -41.30 -4.02 14.16
CA LYS A 127 -40.97 -4.76 15.38
C LYS A 127 -42.07 -5.81 15.65
N GLY A 128 -41.82 -7.07 15.26
CA GLY A 128 -42.75 -8.17 15.49
C GLY A 128 -42.77 -9.30 14.46
N PHE A 129 -41.97 -9.28 13.38
CA PHE A 129 -41.88 -10.46 12.52
C PHE A 129 -41.11 -11.59 13.25
N PRO A 130 -41.66 -12.82 13.31
CA PRO A 130 -40.91 -13.96 13.79
C PRO A 130 -39.67 -14.14 12.91
N ASP A 131 -38.57 -14.55 13.52
CA ASP A 131 -37.28 -14.83 12.88
C ASP A 131 -37.38 -16.13 12.05
N ASP A 132 -38.29 -16.15 11.09
CA ASP A 132 -38.45 -17.27 10.17
C ASP A 132 -37.24 -17.23 9.24
N LYS A 133 -36.35 -18.19 9.45
CA LYS A 133 -35.14 -18.42 8.64
C LYS A 133 -35.52 -18.26 7.18
N TRP A 134 -34.89 -17.29 6.50
CA TRP A 134 -35.01 -17.09 5.06
C TRP A 134 -34.80 -18.41 4.32
N VAL A 135 -35.90 -19.05 3.93
CA VAL A 135 -35.85 -20.22 3.06
C VAL A 135 -35.69 -19.69 1.64
N SER A 136 -34.45 -19.65 1.17
CA SER A 136 -34.16 -19.48 -0.25
C SER A 136 -34.79 -20.66 -0.99
N ASN A 137 -35.98 -20.44 -1.55
CA ASN A 137 -36.48 -21.31 -2.61
C ASN A 137 -35.55 -21.12 -3.80
N ARG A 138 -34.97 -22.24 -4.23
CA ARG A 138 -34.25 -22.37 -5.51
C ARG A 138 -35.01 -21.71 -6.65
#